data_AF-A9GXG2-F1
#
_entry.id   AF-A9GXG2-F1
#
_cell.length_a   1.000
_cell.length_b   1.000
_cell.length_c   1.000
_cell.angle_alpha   90.00
_cell.angle_beta   90.00
_cell.angle_gamma   90.00
#
_symmetry.space_group_name_H-M   'P 1'
#
loop_
_entity.id
_entity.type
_entity.pdbx_description
1 polymer ?
#
loop_
_entity_poly.entity_id
_entity_poly.type
_entity_poly.pdbx_seq_one_letter_code
_entity_poly.pdbx_strand_id
1 'polypeptide(L)'
;MKLRFSSFIAAAFVAILSPLSGCSDDPDDTGAGGAGGTDAGSTSASVSASSAVGSGGAGGAGSTSASTGTGGDGGSTGSGSGQAPTFETLQYVVQNACWGAGCHNDEMNPLDLMIDGELHTRVSSHVTKNCGNLIDTGNPEESGLIRILKGPCGGTPRMPLECVSDGDAACIPPDYIEALTQWIADGAQE
;
A
#
# COMPACT_ATOMS: atom_id res chain seq x y z
N MET A 1 -66.66 13.21 -13.48
CA MET A 1 -65.98 12.31 -14.45
C MET A 1 -64.94 13.09 -15.24
N LYS A 2 -63.64 12.91 -14.95
CA LYS A 2 -62.55 12.83 -15.96
C LYS A 2 -61.22 12.64 -15.24
N LEU A 3 -60.76 11.39 -15.23
CA LEU A 3 -59.41 10.98 -14.87
C LEU A 3 -58.46 11.38 -16.00
N ARG A 4 -57.30 11.95 -15.67
CA ARG A 4 -56.16 12.03 -16.58
C ARG A 4 -54.95 11.39 -15.91
N PHE A 5 -54.61 10.20 -16.39
CA PHE A 5 -53.39 9.48 -16.09
C PHE A 5 -52.23 10.16 -16.83
N SER A 6 -51.16 10.50 -16.12
CA SER A 6 -49.90 10.93 -16.72
C SER A 6 -48.97 9.73 -16.76
N SER A 7 -48.53 9.40 -17.98
CA SER A 7 -47.60 8.34 -18.31
C SER A 7 -46.22 8.61 -17.70
N PHE A 8 -45.68 7.66 -16.94
CA PHE A 8 -44.27 7.65 -16.59
C PHE A 8 -43.50 6.92 -17.71
N ILE A 9 -42.52 7.59 -18.28
CA ILE A 9 -41.59 7.06 -19.27
C ILE A 9 -40.60 6.17 -18.52
N ALA A 10 -40.53 4.89 -18.90
CA ALA A 10 -39.52 3.95 -18.42
C ALA A 10 -38.18 4.29 -19.08
N ALA A 11 -37.18 4.64 -18.26
CA ALA A 11 -35.79 4.72 -18.70
C ALA A 11 -35.22 3.30 -18.80
N ALA A 12 -34.88 2.89 -20.02
CA ALA A 12 -34.13 1.67 -20.27
C ALA A 12 -32.66 1.91 -19.86
N PHE A 13 -32.26 1.33 -18.71
CA PHE A 13 -30.85 1.21 -18.37
C PHE A 13 -30.23 0.12 -19.24
N VAL A 14 -29.36 0.52 -20.17
CA VAL A 14 -28.45 -0.38 -20.87
C VAL A 14 -27.30 -0.67 -19.92
N ALA A 15 -27.37 -1.82 -19.24
CA ALA A 15 -26.25 -2.36 -18.49
C ALA A 15 -25.24 -2.96 -19.50
N ILE A 16 -24.09 -2.31 -19.62
CA ILE A 16 -22.93 -2.86 -20.33
C ILE A 16 -22.35 -3.95 -19.41
N LEU A 17 -22.70 -5.21 -19.69
CA LEU A 17 -22.04 -6.38 -19.11
C LEU A 17 -20.62 -6.46 -19.67
N SER A 18 -19.62 -6.09 -18.88
CA SER A 18 -18.24 -6.50 -19.12
C SER A 18 -18.09 -7.98 -18.78
N PRO A 19 -17.39 -8.79 -19.61
CA PRO A 19 -17.19 -10.20 -19.33
C PRO A 19 -16.22 -10.37 -18.15
N LEU A 20 -16.73 -10.93 -17.05
CA LEU A 20 -15.95 -11.63 -16.03
C LEU A 20 -15.31 -12.86 -16.69
N SER A 21 -14.08 -12.70 -17.14
CA SER A 21 -13.12 -13.81 -17.26
C SER A 21 -12.47 -13.88 -15.87
N GLY A 22 -12.40 -14.96 -15.12
CA GLY A 22 -12.63 -16.37 -15.40
C GLY A 22 -11.78 -17.09 -14.36
N CYS A 23 -12.29 -17.26 -13.14
CA CYS A 23 -11.65 -18.10 -12.14
C CYS A 23 -11.73 -19.54 -12.64
N SER A 24 -10.58 -20.15 -12.95
CA SER A 24 -10.48 -21.58 -13.21
C SER A 24 -9.53 -22.21 -12.21
N ASP A 25 -10.10 -23.04 -11.35
CA ASP A 25 -9.46 -24.02 -10.48
C ASP A 25 -8.64 -25.06 -11.29
N ASP A 26 -7.33 -25.09 -11.02
CA ASP A 26 -6.52 -26.26 -10.56
C ASP A 26 -6.27 -27.47 -11.52
N PRO A 27 -5.35 -28.42 -11.19
CA PRO A 27 -3.94 -28.46 -11.63
C PRO A 27 -3.57 -29.70 -12.46
N ASP A 28 -2.40 -29.69 -13.15
CA ASP A 28 -1.59 -30.90 -13.39
C ASP A 28 -0.19 -30.55 -13.96
N ASP A 29 0.80 -30.80 -13.10
CA ASP A 29 2.01 -31.62 -13.31
C ASP A 29 3.09 -31.36 -14.40
N THR A 30 4.33 -31.44 -13.89
CA THR A 30 5.59 -31.93 -14.49
C THR A 30 6.28 -31.20 -15.66
N GLY A 31 7.48 -30.65 -15.40
CA GLY A 31 8.43 -30.32 -16.47
C GLY A 31 9.77 -29.72 -16.00
N ALA A 32 10.76 -30.57 -15.76
CA ALA A 32 12.10 -30.25 -15.30
C ALA A 32 13.02 -29.63 -16.38
N GLY A 33 14.06 -28.92 -15.93
CA GLY A 33 15.31 -28.62 -16.66
C GLY A 33 15.44 -27.15 -17.09
N GLY A 34 16.55 -26.45 -16.92
CA GLY A 34 17.90 -26.82 -16.54
C GLY A 34 18.77 -25.57 -16.40
N ALA A 35 19.99 -25.79 -15.90
CA ALA A 35 20.95 -24.82 -15.38
C ALA A 35 21.76 -24.03 -16.43
N GLY A 36 22.44 -22.98 -15.95
CA GLY A 36 23.62 -22.34 -16.56
C GLY A 36 23.56 -20.82 -16.42
N GLY A 37 24.56 -20.10 -15.91
CA GLY A 37 25.92 -20.44 -15.53
C GLY A 37 26.56 -19.26 -14.76
N THR A 38 27.67 -19.58 -14.13
CA THR A 38 28.60 -18.75 -13.37
C THR A 38 29.35 -17.71 -14.20
N ASP A 39 29.81 -16.62 -13.58
CA ASP A 39 31.14 -15.98 -13.70
C ASP A 39 31.20 -14.83 -12.65
N ALA A 40 31.95 -14.89 -11.53
CA ALA A 40 33.40 -14.66 -11.37
C ALA A 40 33.90 -13.44 -12.19
N GLY A 41 34.48 -12.36 -11.69
CA GLY A 41 35.11 -11.98 -10.43
C GLY A 41 36.03 -10.77 -10.71
N SER A 42 36.63 -10.22 -9.65
CA SER A 42 37.79 -9.27 -9.67
C SER A 42 37.47 -7.79 -9.92
N THR A 43 38.13 -6.77 -9.34
CA THR A 43 38.85 -6.47 -8.08
C THR A 43 39.39 -5.05 -8.24
N SER A 44 39.41 -4.26 -7.15
CA SER A 44 40.34 -3.15 -6.86
C SER A 44 40.28 -1.89 -7.74
N ALA A 45 40.70 -0.68 -7.37
CA ALA A 45 40.98 0.10 -6.15
C ALA A 45 41.55 1.43 -6.74
N SER A 46 41.05 2.65 -6.45
CA SER A 46 41.62 3.63 -5.50
C SER A 46 41.73 5.03 -6.14
N VAL A 47 41.73 6.07 -5.28
CA VAL A 47 42.26 7.45 -5.38
C VAL A 47 41.52 8.46 -6.30
N SER A 48 41.29 9.75 -5.99
CA SER A 48 41.87 10.70 -5.01
C SER A 48 40.99 11.96 -4.83
N ALA A 49 41.06 12.56 -3.63
CA ALA A 49 41.03 13.99 -3.22
C ALA A 49 40.01 14.98 -3.87
N SER A 50 39.29 15.80 -3.07
CA SER A 50 39.86 17.02 -2.46
C SER A 50 39.02 17.59 -1.31
N SER A 51 39.73 18.26 -0.40
CA SER A 51 39.33 18.87 0.85
C SER A 51 38.40 20.09 0.72
N ALA A 52 37.51 20.29 1.70
CA ALA A 52 37.10 21.62 2.14
C ALA A 52 37.04 21.64 3.67
N VAL A 53 37.85 22.54 4.22
CA VAL A 53 38.02 22.88 5.63
C VAL A 53 36.93 23.86 6.08
N GLY A 54 36.50 23.76 7.33
CA GLY A 54 35.62 24.75 7.96
C GLY A 54 35.41 24.46 9.44
N SER A 55 36.33 24.94 10.28
CA SER A 55 36.20 24.94 11.74
C SER A 55 35.91 26.37 12.24
N GLY A 56 35.00 26.50 13.21
CA GLY A 56 34.75 27.71 14.00
C GLY A 56 33.25 27.85 14.31
N GLY A 57 32.77 27.99 15.54
CA GLY A 57 33.43 28.17 16.82
C GLY A 57 32.48 27.86 17.98
N ALA A 58 33.06 27.80 19.18
CA ALA A 58 32.37 27.58 20.44
C ALA A 58 31.84 28.90 21.04
N GLY A 59 30.74 28.83 21.79
CA GLY A 59 30.42 29.81 22.83
C GLY A 59 28.93 29.98 23.10
N GLY A 60 28.50 29.71 24.33
CA GLY A 60 27.24 30.24 24.87
C GLY A 60 26.46 29.28 25.76
N ALA A 61 26.87 29.17 27.03
CA ALA A 61 26.00 28.68 28.10
C ALA A 61 25.05 29.80 28.55
N GLY A 62 23.77 29.48 28.76
CA GLY A 62 22.77 30.39 29.32
C GLY A 62 21.46 29.66 29.62
N SER A 63 21.28 29.26 30.88
CA SER A 63 20.02 28.75 31.41
C SER A 63 19.00 29.87 31.55
N THR A 64 17.74 29.64 31.16
CA THR A 64 16.53 29.67 32.03
C THR A 64 15.24 29.83 31.24
N SER A 65 14.21 29.15 31.75
CA SER A 65 12.76 29.42 31.66
C SER A 65 11.95 28.75 30.55
N ALA A 66 10.90 28.11 31.05
CA ALA A 66 9.92 27.29 30.38
C ALA A 66 9.04 28.06 29.39
N SER A 67 8.56 27.35 28.38
CA SER A 67 7.21 27.55 27.83
C SER A 67 6.71 26.23 27.23
N THR A 68 5.55 25.81 27.72
CA THR A 68 4.66 24.83 27.12
C THR A 68 4.28 25.27 25.71
N GLY A 69 4.30 24.38 24.72
CA GLY A 69 3.74 24.68 23.41
C GLY A 69 4.00 23.61 22.35
N THR A 70 2.98 22.78 22.13
CA THR A 70 2.48 22.27 20.85
C THR A 70 3.39 21.45 19.92
N GLY A 71 2.82 20.34 19.44
CA GLY A 71 3.42 19.37 18.53
C GLY A 71 4.10 20.00 17.32
N GLY A 72 5.24 19.43 16.98
CA GLY A 72 5.92 19.67 15.73
C GLY A 72 5.79 18.43 14.87
N ASP A 73 5.01 18.54 13.81
CA ASP A 73 4.94 17.64 12.68
C ASP A 73 6.34 17.21 12.23
N GLY A 74 6.68 15.95 12.47
CA GLY A 74 7.84 15.30 11.90
C GLY A 74 7.53 14.81 10.49
N GLY A 75 7.03 15.68 9.62
CA GLY A 75 6.79 15.36 8.22
C GLY A 75 8.12 15.14 7.50
N SER A 76 8.50 13.88 7.30
CA SER A 76 9.52 13.54 6.32
C SER A 76 8.96 13.89 4.95
N THR A 77 9.41 15.03 4.43
CA THR A 77 9.16 15.43 3.04
C THR A 77 9.99 14.54 2.11
N GLY A 78 9.50 13.32 1.90
CA GLY A 78 9.88 12.48 0.77
C GLY A 78 9.46 13.18 -0.52
N SER A 79 10.45 13.75 -1.20
CA SER A 79 10.27 14.44 -2.48
C SER A 79 10.00 13.41 -3.58
N GLY A 80 8.74 13.30 -3.97
CA GLY A 80 8.29 12.58 -5.15
C GLY A 80 6.94 13.16 -5.55
N SER A 81 6.64 13.23 -6.84
CA SER A 81 5.36 13.72 -7.38
C SER A 81 4.16 12.78 -7.08
N GLY A 82 4.19 12.10 -5.94
CA GLY A 82 3.35 10.97 -5.56
C GLY A 82 2.24 11.36 -4.57
N GLN A 83 1.39 10.38 -4.29
CA GLN A 83 0.18 10.56 -3.51
C GLN A 83 0.45 10.98 -2.06
N ALA A 84 -0.52 11.64 -1.45
CA ALA A 84 -0.42 12.07 -0.07
C ALA A 84 -0.31 10.84 0.87
N PRO A 85 0.60 10.83 1.85
CA PRO A 85 0.74 9.73 2.79
C PRO A 85 -0.33 9.82 3.90
N THR A 86 -1.59 9.64 3.53
CA THR A 86 -2.75 9.79 4.41
C THR A 86 -3.61 8.53 4.44
N PHE A 87 -4.50 8.44 5.44
CA PHE A 87 -5.50 7.38 5.49
C PHE A 87 -6.48 7.45 4.31
N GLU A 88 -6.74 8.64 3.75
CA GLU A 88 -7.54 8.81 2.53
C GLU A 88 -6.91 8.09 1.32
N THR A 89 -5.58 8.08 1.22
CA THR A 89 -4.87 7.31 0.19
C THR A 89 -5.05 5.80 0.40
N LEU A 90 -5.08 5.32 1.64
CA LEU A 90 -5.44 3.94 1.93
C LEU A 90 -6.88 3.63 1.52
N GLN A 91 -7.85 4.48 1.89
CA GLN A 91 -9.25 4.31 1.49
C GLN A 91 -9.39 4.22 -0.03
N TYR A 92 -8.67 5.07 -0.76
CA TYR A 92 -8.64 5.04 -2.21
C TYR A 92 -8.11 3.70 -2.74
N VAL A 93 -6.96 3.23 -2.26
CA VAL A 93 -6.38 1.95 -2.67
C VAL A 93 -7.33 0.80 -2.37
N VAL A 94 -7.89 0.77 -1.16
CA VAL A 94 -8.84 -0.25 -0.73
C VAL A 94 -10.06 -0.27 -1.66
N GLN A 95 -10.68 0.89 -1.90
CA GLN A 95 -11.88 0.99 -2.74
C GLN A 95 -11.65 0.50 -4.17
N ASN A 96 -10.46 0.72 -4.73
CA ASN A 96 -10.20 0.45 -6.14
C ASN A 96 -9.59 -0.93 -6.41
N ALA A 97 -8.95 -1.56 -5.42
CA ALA A 97 -8.15 -2.76 -5.67
C ALA A 97 -8.26 -3.86 -4.60
N CYS A 98 -8.80 -3.57 -3.41
CA CYS A 98 -8.89 -4.56 -2.33
C CYS A 98 -10.33 -4.94 -2.01
N TRP A 99 -11.23 -3.96 -2.00
CA TRP A 99 -12.62 -4.13 -1.59
C TRP A 99 -13.52 -4.38 -2.81
N GLY A 100 -14.18 -5.53 -2.82
CA GLY A 100 -15.08 -5.94 -3.89
C GLY A 100 -14.85 -7.39 -4.33
N ALA A 101 -15.72 -7.86 -5.24
CA ALA A 101 -15.63 -9.19 -5.88
C ALA A 101 -15.45 -10.40 -4.92
N GLY A 102 -15.83 -10.28 -3.65
CA GLY A 102 -15.70 -11.35 -2.64
C GLY A 102 -14.32 -11.44 -1.99
N CYS A 103 -13.35 -10.58 -2.34
CA CYS A 103 -11.98 -10.76 -1.84
C CYS A 103 -11.77 -10.19 -0.43
N HIS A 104 -12.44 -9.09 -0.08
CA HIS A 104 -12.36 -8.45 1.25
C HIS A 104 -13.68 -7.75 1.63
N ASN A 105 -14.81 -8.32 1.20
CA ASN A 105 -16.14 -7.75 1.46
C ASN A 105 -17.19 -8.84 1.74
N ASP A 106 -16.76 -10.07 2.02
CA ASP A 106 -17.63 -11.17 2.42
C ASP A 106 -17.51 -11.45 3.93
N GLU A 107 -18.56 -12.04 4.51
CA GLU A 107 -18.61 -12.35 5.95
C GLU A 107 -17.65 -13.49 6.36
N MET A 108 -17.14 -14.25 5.39
CA MET A 108 -16.24 -15.38 5.62
C MET A 108 -14.77 -14.95 5.59
N ASN A 109 -14.48 -13.75 5.07
CA ASN A 109 -13.16 -13.20 4.97
C ASN A 109 -12.76 -12.67 6.35
N PRO A 110 -11.61 -13.11 6.88
CA PRO A 110 -11.15 -12.63 8.18
C PRO A 110 -10.79 -11.14 8.18
N LEU A 111 -10.67 -10.51 7.01
CA LEU A 111 -10.41 -9.08 6.83
C LEU A 111 -11.47 -8.46 5.91
N ASP A 112 -12.51 -7.89 6.51
CA ASP A 112 -13.45 -7.01 5.83
C ASP A 112 -12.84 -5.59 5.69
N LEU A 113 -12.74 -5.12 4.45
CA LEU A 113 -12.20 -3.82 4.09
C LEU A 113 -13.28 -2.83 3.65
N MET A 114 -14.51 -2.99 4.13
CA MET A 114 -15.59 -2.02 3.90
C MET A 114 -15.12 -0.58 4.16
N ILE A 115 -15.46 0.33 3.25
CA ILE A 115 -15.13 1.76 3.38
C ILE A 115 -16.18 2.43 4.28
N ASP A 116 -15.94 2.41 5.58
CA ASP A 116 -16.77 3.04 6.61
C ASP A 116 -15.88 3.68 7.71
N GLY A 117 -16.50 4.19 8.78
CA GLY A 117 -15.78 4.77 9.92
C GLY A 117 -15.01 3.77 10.80
N GLU A 118 -15.12 2.46 10.53
CA GLU A 118 -14.44 1.41 11.29
C GLU A 118 -13.27 0.81 10.49
N LEU A 119 -13.06 1.23 9.23
CA LEU A 119 -11.99 0.72 8.38
C LEU A 119 -10.62 0.87 9.05
N HIS A 120 -10.32 2.04 9.65
CA HIS A 120 -9.04 2.30 10.29
C HIS A 120 -8.77 1.31 11.42
N THR A 121 -9.75 1.13 12.30
CA THR A 121 -9.71 0.14 13.39
C THR A 121 -9.48 -1.26 12.85
N ARG A 122 -10.19 -1.67 11.78
CA ARG A 122 -10.02 -2.99 11.18
C ARG A 122 -8.61 -3.19 10.62
N VAL A 123 -8.09 -2.24 9.83
CA VAL A 123 -6.76 -2.41 9.21
C VAL A 123 -5.62 -2.32 10.23
N SER A 124 -5.76 -1.50 11.27
CA SER A 124 -4.74 -1.31 12.31
C SER A 124 -4.69 -2.44 13.34
N SER A 125 -5.81 -3.11 13.59
CA SER A 125 -5.88 -4.21 14.56
C SER A 125 -5.75 -5.61 13.94
N HIS A 126 -5.88 -5.73 12.62
CA HIS A 126 -5.86 -7.02 11.96
C HIS A 126 -4.46 -7.64 11.94
N VAL A 127 -4.37 -8.90 12.36
CA VAL A 127 -3.16 -9.73 12.27
C VAL A 127 -3.39 -10.80 11.22
N THR A 128 -2.65 -10.71 10.13
CA THR A 128 -2.67 -11.70 9.07
C THR A 128 -1.99 -12.99 9.52
N LYS A 129 -2.43 -14.13 8.98
CA LYS A 129 -1.88 -15.45 9.33
C LYS A 129 -0.40 -15.60 8.97
N ASN A 130 0.05 -15.03 7.85
CA ASN A 130 1.38 -15.26 7.29
C ASN A 130 2.27 -14.01 7.24
N CYS A 131 1.72 -12.82 7.50
CA CYS A 131 2.43 -11.53 7.37
C CYS A 131 2.50 -10.72 8.65
N GLY A 132 1.96 -11.21 9.77
CA GLY A 132 1.89 -10.45 11.02
C GLY A 132 0.84 -9.34 10.93
N ASN A 133 1.06 -8.26 11.68
CA ASN A 133 0.17 -7.10 11.71
C ASN A 133 -0.01 -6.55 10.29
N LEU A 134 -1.26 -6.30 9.87
CA LEU A 134 -1.51 -5.70 8.56
C LEU A 134 -0.88 -4.31 8.47
N ILE A 135 -1.07 -3.51 9.52
CA ILE A 135 -0.37 -2.25 9.76
C ILE A 135 0.45 -2.41 11.03
N ASP A 136 1.77 -2.33 10.91
CA ASP A 136 2.69 -2.23 12.04
C ASP A 136 3.16 -0.77 12.13
N THR A 137 2.49 -0.01 13.00
CA THR A 137 2.68 1.44 13.13
C THR A 137 4.14 1.82 13.39
N GLY A 138 4.70 2.67 12.53
CA GLY A 138 6.11 3.08 12.58
C GLY A 138 7.10 2.07 11.97
N ASN A 139 6.65 0.87 11.59
CA ASN A 139 7.46 -0.20 11.00
C ASN A 139 6.89 -0.62 9.63
N PRO A 140 6.98 0.23 8.59
CA PRO A 140 6.35 -0.04 7.31
C PRO A 140 6.89 -1.30 6.61
N GLU A 141 8.17 -1.65 6.81
CA GLU A 141 8.78 -2.85 6.21
C GLU A 141 8.29 -4.16 6.87
N GLU A 142 7.86 -4.10 8.13
CA GLU A 142 7.27 -5.26 8.83
C GLU A 142 5.76 -5.35 8.61
N SER A 143 5.13 -4.27 8.18
CA SER A 143 3.69 -4.20 7.93
C SER A 143 3.27 -5.15 6.81
N GLY A 144 2.32 -6.03 7.12
CA GLY A 144 1.78 -7.01 6.19
C GLY A 144 1.23 -6.39 4.91
N LEU A 145 0.62 -5.19 5.00
CA LEU A 145 0.10 -4.46 3.83
C LEU A 145 1.20 -4.16 2.82
N ILE A 146 2.33 -3.60 3.23
CA ILE A 146 3.40 -3.23 2.29
C ILE A 146 4.05 -4.49 1.71
N ARG A 147 4.28 -5.50 2.55
CA ARG A 147 4.88 -6.77 2.14
C ARG A 147 4.03 -7.49 1.09
N ILE A 148 2.71 -7.58 1.31
CA ILE A 148 1.80 -8.30 0.41
C ILE A 148 1.59 -7.58 -0.92
N LEU A 149 1.71 -6.24 -0.95
CA LEU A 149 1.59 -5.44 -2.18
C LEU A 149 2.85 -5.50 -3.05
N LYS A 150 4.03 -5.72 -2.44
CA LYS A 150 5.32 -5.82 -3.14
C LYS A 150 5.67 -7.25 -3.55
N GLY A 151 5.04 -8.26 -2.96
CA GLY A 151 5.34 -9.66 -3.26
C GLY A 151 4.60 -10.67 -2.38
N PRO A 152 4.93 -11.96 -2.50
CA PRO A 152 4.40 -12.97 -1.60
C PRO A 152 4.94 -12.75 -0.18
N CYS A 153 4.14 -13.15 0.80
CA CYS A 153 4.47 -12.99 2.19
C CYS A 153 4.13 -14.28 2.96
N GLY A 154 5.19 -15.01 3.31
CA GLY A 154 5.07 -16.38 3.77
C GLY A 154 4.43 -17.26 2.69
N GLY A 155 3.36 -17.96 3.04
CA GLY A 155 2.56 -18.74 2.09
C GLY A 155 1.44 -17.97 1.40
N THR A 156 1.26 -16.66 1.67
CA THR A 156 0.24 -15.85 1.00
C THR A 156 0.84 -15.24 -0.27
N PRO A 157 0.20 -15.41 -1.44
CA PRO A 157 0.64 -14.77 -2.68
C PRO A 157 0.51 -13.25 -2.61
N ARG A 158 1.20 -12.56 -3.51
CA ARG A 158 1.07 -11.11 -3.70
C ARG A 158 -0.39 -10.72 -3.91
N MET A 159 -0.77 -9.55 -3.40
CA MET A 159 -2.06 -8.92 -3.67
C MET A 159 -1.88 -7.61 -4.47
N PRO A 160 -2.83 -7.25 -5.36
CA PRO A 160 -3.95 -8.07 -5.83
C PRO A 160 -3.49 -9.33 -6.55
N LEU A 161 -4.29 -10.41 -6.54
CA LEU A 161 -3.88 -11.71 -7.14
C LEU A 161 -3.58 -11.61 -8.65
N GLU A 162 -4.25 -10.69 -9.33
CA GLU A 162 -4.06 -10.40 -10.76
C GLU A 162 -2.79 -9.58 -11.04
N CYS A 163 -2.09 -9.10 -10.01
CA CYS A 163 -0.82 -8.40 -10.14
C CYS A 163 0.32 -9.42 -10.27
N VAL A 164 0.63 -9.80 -11.51
CA VAL A 164 1.66 -10.81 -11.81
C VAL A 164 3.05 -10.18 -11.89
N SER A 165 3.16 -8.98 -12.46
CA SER A 165 4.41 -8.23 -12.63
C SER A 165 4.25 -6.74 -12.30
N ASP A 166 5.29 -6.12 -11.76
CA ASP A 166 5.26 -4.68 -11.49
C ASP A 166 4.98 -3.88 -12.77
N GLY A 167 4.03 -2.95 -12.68
CA GLY A 167 3.57 -2.14 -13.81
C GLY A 167 2.35 -2.69 -14.54
N ASP A 168 1.87 -3.89 -14.19
CA ASP A 168 0.59 -4.38 -14.69
C ASP A 168 -0.55 -3.47 -14.21
N ALA A 169 -1.58 -3.30 -15.04
CA ALA A 169 -2.71 -2.44 -14.73
C ALA A 169 -3.51 -2.89 -13.49
N ALA A 170 -3.40 -4.16 -13.11
CA ALA A 170 -4.02 -4.73 -11.92
C ALA A 170 -3.20 -4.47 -10.63
N CYS A 171 -1.93 -4.06 -10.75
CA CYS A 171 -1.09 -3.76 -9.62
C CYS A 171 -1.43 -2.39 -9.01
N ILE A 172 -1.20 -2.26 -7.71
CA ILE A 172 -1.17 -0.95 -7.07
C ILE A 172 0.03 -0.18 -7.64
N PRO A 173 -0.16 1.05 -8.16
CA PRO A 173 0.96 1.81 -8.68
C PRO A 173 2.01 2.12 -7.58
N PRO A 174 3.30 2.17 -7.91
CA PRO A 174 4.37 2.32 -6.92
C PRO A 174 4.26 3.57 -6.04
N ASP A 175 3.76 4.68 -6.58
CA ASP A 175 3.57 5.93 -5.86
C ASP A 175 2.53 5.82 -4.73
N TYR A 176 1.48 5.01 -4.91
CA TYR A 176 0.55 4.67 -3.84
C TYR A 176 1.20 3.79 -2.78
N ILE A 177 2.02 2.81 -3.18
CA ILE A 177 2.74 1.95 -2.23
C ILE A 177 3.73 2.78 -1.40
N GLU A 178 4.44 3.73 -2.02
CA GLU A 178 5.33 4.68 -1.34
C GLU A 178 4.56 5.59 -0.37
N ALA A 179 3.42 6.15 -0.80
CA ALA A 179 2.57 6.97 0.06
C ALA A 179 2.06 6.19 1.28
N LEU A 180 1.63 4.94 1.10
CA LEU A 180 1.21 4.06 2.19
C LEU A 180 2.38 3.69 3.12
N THR A 181 3.56 3.43 2.55
CA THR A 181 4.78 3.15 3.33
C THR A 181 5.09 4.34 4.25
N GLN A 182 5.03 5.56 3.71
CA GLN A 182 5.28 6.78 4.49
C GLN A 182 4.18 7.04 5.52
N TRP A 183 2.91 6.85 5.17
CA TRP A 183 1.78 6.99 6.10
C TRP A 183 1.94 6.07 7.32
N ILE A 184 2.37 4.83 7.13
CA ILE A 184 2.64 3.89 8.22
C ILE A 184 3.83 4.35 9.06
N ALA A 185 4.90 4.82 8.41
CA ALA A 185 6.07 5.38 9.10
C ALA A 185 5.70 6.58 9.98
N ASP A 186 4.76 7.41 9.53
CA ASP A 186 4.26 8.61 10.23
C ASP A 186 3.23 8.29 11.33
N GLY A 187 3.01 7.01 11.62
CA GLY A 187 2.17 6.55 12.72
C GLY A 187 0.77 6.09 12.29
N ALA A 188 0.50 5.96 10.99
CA ALA A 188 -0.76 5.46 10.44
C ALA A 188 -2.00 6.19 11.01
N GLN A 189 -1.98 7.52 11.04
CA GLN A 189 -3.05 8.34 11.61
C GLN A 189 -4.26 8.41 10.66
N GLU A 190 -5.47 8.57 11.21
CA GLU A 190 -6.70 8.85 10.43
C GLU A 190 -6.67 10.22 9.77
#